data_AF-E3I6A7-F1
#
_entry.id   AF-E3I6A7-F1
#
_cell.length_a   1.000
_cell.length_b   1.000
_cell.length_c   1.000
_cell.angle_alpha   90.00
_cell.angle_beta   90.00
_cell.angle_gamma   90.00
#
_symmetry.space_group_name_H-M   'P 1'
#
loop_
_entity.id
_entity.type
_entity.pdbx_description
1 polymer ?
#
loop_
_entity_poly.entity_id
_entity_poly.type
_entity_poly.pdbx_seq_one_letter_code
_entity_poly.pdbx_strand_id
1 'polypeptide(L)'
;MLVAQLQNQDPTDPTDPTQFISQLASFSSVEQLVNANSRLDTLLTQTAISQGASLIGKTVTSADGTISGTIASIEISSSGSVATLADGSTIELASGVVIS
;
A
#
# COMPACT_ATOMS: atom_id res chain seq x y z
N MET A 1 -8.08 63.56 15.53
CA MET A 1 -8.57 62.16 15.49
C MET A 1 -7.63 61.28 14.69
N LEU A 2 -6.34 61.19 15.08
CA LEU A 2 -5.35 60.34 14.40
C LEU A 2 -4.30 59.76 15.36
N VAL A 3 -4.65 59.62 16.64
CA VAL A 3 -3.73 59.13 17.69
C VAL A 3 -4.37 58.00 18.53
N ALA A 4 -5.62 57.61 18.23
CA ALA A 4 -6.29 56.50 18.90
C ALA A 4 -6.32 55.19 18.09
N GLN A 5 -5.91 55.21 16.81
CA GLN A 5 -5.90 54.01 15.94
C GLN A 5 -4.58 53.23 15.98
N LEU A 6 -3.63 53.65 16.82
CA LEU A 6 -2.30 53.03 16.97
C LEU A 6 -2.06 52.45 18.36
N GLN A 7 -3.10 52.30 19.18
CA GLN A 7 -2.97 52.03 20.61
C GLN A 7 -3.47 50.65 21.04
N ASN A 8 -3.75 49.73 20.10
CA ASN A 8 -4.22 48.39 20.47
C ASN A 8 -3.86 47.26 19.49
N GLN A 9 -2.89 47.47 18.61
CA GLN A 9 -2.19 46.35 17.97
C GLN A 9 -0.93 46.18 18.80
N ASP A 10 -1.05 45.46 19.90
CA ASP A 10 0.11 44.95 20.60
C ASP A 10 0.81 43.96 19.66
N PRO A 11 1.97 44.29 19.08
CA PRO A 11 2.69 43.40 18.18
C PRO A 11 3.33 42.22 18.92
N THR A 12 3.14 42.15 20.25
CA THR A 12 3.59 41.05 21.10
C THR A 12 2.56 39.96 21.27
N ASP A 13 1.42 39.99 20.55
CA ASP A 13 0.58 38.80 20.43
C ASP A 13 1.46 37.70 19.83
N PRO A 14 1.88 36.72 20.65
CA PRO A 14 2.96 35.84 20.27
C PRO A 14 2.47 35.12 19.04
N THR A 15 3.24 35.17 17.94
CA THR A 15 3.06 34.19 16.87
C THR A 15 3.10 32.83 17.55
N ASP A 16 1.92 32.22 17.53
CA ASP A 16 1.38 31.45 18.63
C ASP A 16 2.27 30.21 18.83
N PRO A 17 2.99 30.03 19.96
CA PRO A 17 3.65 28.76 20.24
C PRO A 17 2.64 27.59 20.14
N THR A 18 1.36 27.88 20.36
CA THR A 18 0.21 27.01 20.10
C THR A 18 0.00 26.69 18.61
N GLN A 19 0.24 27.63 17.67
CA GLN A 19 0.22 27.34 16.23
C GLN A 19 1.38 26.44 15.81
N PHE A 20 2.59 26.65 16.34
CA PHE A 20 3.73 25.76 16.07
C PHE A 20 3.49 24.34 16.61
N ILE A 21 2.91 24.22 17.81
CA ILE A 21 2.51 22.92 18.38
C ILE A 21 1.37 22.29 17.56
N SER A 22 0.40 23.07 17.10
CA SER A 22 -0.71 22.59 16.27
C SER A 22 -0.23 22.11 14.90
N GLN A 23 0.74 22.82 14.31
CA GLN A 23 1.37 22.44 13.06
C GLN A 23 2.22 21.17 13.22
N LEU A 24 2.96 21.05 14.33
CA LEU A 24 3.72 19.84 14.66
C LEU A 24 2.79 18.64 14.91
N ALA A 25 1.70 18.83 15.65
CA ALA A 25 0.68 17.81 15.86
C ALA A 25 0.02 17.37 14.53
N SER A 26 -0.19 18.32 13.62
CA SER A 26 -0.70 18.05 12.27
C SER A 26 0.30 17.22 11.46
N PHE A 27 1.60 17.58 11.48
CA PHE A 27 2.65 16.80 10.81
C PHE A 27 2.79 15.39 11.39
N SER A 28 2.79 15.23 12.72
CA SER A 28 2.81 13.91 13.37
C SER A 28 1.60 13.06 13.00
N SER A 29 0.43 13.67 12.82
CA SER A 29 -0.79 12.96 12.41
C SER A 29 -0.70 12.45 10.96
N VAL A 30 -0.16 13.28 10.05
CA VAL A 30 0.09 12.89 8.66
C VAL A 30 1.14 11.77 8.61
N GLU A 31 2.22 11.88 9.37
CA GLU A 31 3.26 10.85 9.45
C GLU A 31 2.70 9.52 9.97
N GLN A 32 1.86 9.55 11.01
CA GLN A 32 1.18 8.35 11.50
C GLN A 32 0.28 7.72 10.43
N LEU A 33 -0.44 8.53 9.64
CA LEU A 33 -1.28 8.05 8.55
C LEU A 33 -0.44 7.41 7.42
N VAL A 34 0.68 8.03 7.05
CA VAL A 34 1.63 7.45 6.08
C VAL A 34 2.18 6.12 6.59
N ASN A 35 2.58 6.05 7.86
CA ASN A 35 3.05 4.82 8.50
C ASN A 35 1.96 3.74 8.55
N ALA A 36 0.72 4.11 8.82
CA ALA A 36 -0.42 3.18 8.81
C ALA A 36 -0.64 2.61 7.41
N ASN A 37 -0.63 3.45 6.36
CA ASN A 37 -0.76 2.99 4.98
C ASN A 37 0.38 2.03 4.58
N SER A 38 1.62 2.36 4.92
CA SER A 38 2.77 1.47 4.64
C SER A 38 2.65 0.10 5.34
N ARG A 39 2.13 0.08 6.57
CA ARG A 39 1.83 -1.18 7.28
C ARG A 39 0.70 -1.96 6.61
N LEU A 40 -0.33 -1.28 6.11
CA LEU A 40 -1.42 -1.93 5.36
C LEU A 40 -0.90 -2.55 4.06
N ASP A 41 -0.03 -1.86 3.33
CA ASP A 41 0.60 -2.40 2.11
C ASP A 41 1.45 -3.65 2.41
N THR A 42 2.17 -3.63 3.52
CA THR A 42 2.95 -4.78 4.00
C THR A 42 2.04 -5.96 4.34
N LEU A 43 0.93 -5.72 5.06
CA LEU A 43 -0.05 -6.75 5.40
C LEU A 43 -0.73 -7.34 4.16
N LEU A 44 -1.07 -6.50 3.18
CA LEU A 44 -1.67 -6.95 1.93
C LEU A 44 -0.69 -7.85 1.16
N THR A 45 0.58 -7.47 1.09
CA THR A 45 1.64 -8.26 0.46
C THR A 45 1.81 -9.61 1.17
N GLN A 46 1.85 -9.62 2.50
CA GLN A 46 1.99 -10.85 3.29
C GLN A 46 0.77 -11.78 3.16
N THR A 47 -0.42 -11.19 3.05
CA THR A 47 -1.66 -11.94 2.80
C THR A 47 -1.67 -12.54 1.40
N ALA A 48 -1.21 -11.80 0.38
CA ALA A 48 -1.05 -12.32 -0.98
C ALA A 48 -0.04 -13.47 -1.02
N ILE A 49 1.12 -13.34 -0.35
CA ILE A 49 2.12 -14.42 -0.24
C ILE A 49 1.54 -15.66 0.42
N SER A 50 0.79 -15.49 1.51
CA SER A 50 0.20 -16.62 2.24
C SER A 50 -0.84 -17.36 1.38
N GLN A 51 -1.67 -16.62 0.64
CA GLN A 51 -2.60 -17.20 -0.31
C GLN A 51 -1.86 -17.89 -1.47
N GLY A 52 -0.87 -17.23 -2.06
CA GLY A 52 -0.04 -17.78 -3.14
C GLY A 52 0.67 -19.08 -2.72
N ALA A 53 1.25 -19.12 -1.52
CA ALA A 53 1.89 -20.32 -0.98
C ALA A 53 0.94 -21.52 -0.91
N SER A 54 -0.35 -21.29 -0.63
CA SER A 54 -1.37 -22.35 -0.62
C SER A 54 -1.73 -22.90 -2.01
N LEU A 55 -1.34 -22.18 -3.08
CA LEU A 55 -1.55 -22.59 -4.47
C LEU A 55 -0.37 -23.42 -5.00
N ILE A 56 0.80 -23.37 -4.36
CA ILE A 56 1.95 -24.18 -4.77
C ILE A 56 1.58 -25.66 -4.69
N GLY A 57 1.86 -26.41 -5.75
CA GLY A 57 1.47 -27.82 -5.89
C GLY A 57 0.05 -28.03 -6.42
N LYS A 58 -0.77 -26.99 -6.58
CA LYS A 58 -2.05 -27.07 -7.30
C LYS A 58 -1.86 -26.99 -8.79
N THR A 59 -2.85 -27.44 -9.55
CA THR A 59 -2.86 -27.33 -11.00
C THR A 59 -3.49 -26.01 -11.40
N VAL A 60 -2.81 -25.25 -12.24
CA VAL A 60 -3.31 -24.01 -12.83
C VAL A 60 -3.51 -24.20 -14.32
N THR A 61 -4.60 -23.65 -14.85
CA THR A 61 -4.89 -23.64 -16.28
C THR A 61 -5.14 -22.20 -16.74
N SER A 62 -4.45 -21.79 -17.80
CA SER A 62 -4.59 -20.45 -18.40
C SER A 62 -6.02 -20.20 -18.87
N ALA A 63 -6.39 -18.93 -19.00
CA ALA A 63 -7.75 -18.53 -19.39
C ALA A 63 -8.19 -19.05 -20.77
N ASP A 64 -7.23 -19.28 -21.68
CA ASP A 64 -7.43 -19.85 -23.00
C ASP A 64 -7.35 -21.39 -23.02
N GLY A 65 -7.01 -22.02 -21.89
CA GLY A 65 -6.85 -23.47 -21.77
C GLY A 65 -5.58 -24.04 -22.42
N THR A 66 -4.70 -23.20 -22.96
CA THR A 66 -3.52 -23.63 -23.72
C THR A 66 -2.39 -24.14 -22.81
N ILE A 67 -2.27 -23.56 -21.62
CA ILE A 67 -1.21 -23.88 -20.65
C ILE A 67 -1.89 -24.47 -19.42
N SER A 68 -1.50 -25.68 -19.03
CA SER A 68 -1.99 -26.34 -17.83
C SER A 68 -0.87 -27.12 -17.16
N GLY A 69 -0.72 -26.97 -15.84
CA GLY A 69 0.28 -27.72 -15.09
C GLY A 69 0.36 -27.32 -13.62
N THR A 70 1.24 -28.02 -12.90
CA THR A 70 1.40 -27.84 -11.45
C THR A 70 2.26 -26.62 -11.14
N ILE A 71 1.78 -25.76 -10.24
CA ILE A 71 2.51 -24.57 -9.78
C ILE A 71 3.73 -25.01 -8.96
N ALA A 72 4.93 -24.62 -9.39
CA ALA A 72 6.19 -24.83 -8.68
C ALA A 72 6.55 -23.63 -7.79
N SER A 73 6.31 -22.41 -8.26
CA SER A 73 6.54 -21.17 -7.50
C SER A 73 5.60 -20.06 -7.96
N ILE A 74 5.42 -19.05 -7.10
CA ILE A 74 4.65 -17.85 -7.42
C ILE A 74 5.49 -16.63 -7.06
N GLU A 75 5.59 -15.70 -7.99
CA GLU A 75 6.16 -14.37 -7.78
C GLU A 75 5.02 -13.37 -7.64
N ILE A 76 5.06 -12.56 -6.59
CA ILE A 76 4.07 -11.51 -6.32
C ILE A 76 4.80 -10.17 -6.42
N SER A 77 4.35 -9.34 -7.34
CA SER A 77 4.89 -8.02 -7.61
C SER A 77 3.78 -6.97 -7.60
N SER A 78 4.16 -5.69 -7.64
CA SER A 78 3.19 -4.60 -7.79
C SER A 78 2.46 -4.60 -9.14
N SER A 79 3.02 -5.26 -10.16
CA SER A 79 2.42 -5.40 -11.49
C SER A 79 1.47 -6.60 -11.61
N GLY A 80 1.44 -7.49 -10.62
CA GLY A 80 0.63 -8.71 -10.68
C GLY A 80 1.34 -9.92 -10.06
N SER A 81 0.67 -11.07 -10.12
CA SER A 81 1.22 -12.34 -9.64
C SER A 81 1.48 -13.27 -10.83
N VAL A 82 2.64 -13.91 -10.86
CA VAL A 82 3.03 -14.85 -11.92
C VAL A 82 3.35 -16.20 -11.29
N ALA A 83 2.70 -17.25 -11.78
CA ALA A 83 3.01 -18.62 -11.40
C ALA A 83 4.02 -19.21 -12.39
N THR A 84 5.05 -19.87 -11.89
CA THR A 84 5.94 -20.73 -12.68
C THR A 84 5.54 -22.18 -12.44
N LEU A 85 5.30 -22.91 -13.52
CA LEU A 85 4.86 -24.30 -13.50
C LEU A 85 6.07 -25.25 -13.42
N ALA A 86 5.83 -26.51 -13.08
CA ALA A 86 6.87 -27.54 -12.94
C ALA A 86 7.64 -27.82 -14.24
N ASP A 87 7.05 -27.51 -15.41
CA ASP A 87 7.68 -27.61 -16.72
C ASP A 87 8.49 -26.36 -17.12
N GLY A 88 8.51 -25.33 -16.26
CA GLY A 88 9.18 -24.06 -16.49
C GLY A 88 8.35 -23.03 -17.25
N SER A 89 7.12 -23.36 -17.67
CA SER A 89 6.20 -22.38 -18.26
C SER A 89 5.70 -21.40 -17.20
N THR A 90 5.31 -20.19 -17.64
CA THR A 90 4.84 -19.13 -16.74
C THR A 90 3.43 -18.70 -17.12
N ILE A 91 2.57 -18.53 -16.11
CA ILE A 91 1.20 -18.03 -16.26
C ILE A 91 1.01 -16.82 -15.37
N GLU A 92 0.52 -15.73 -15.96
CA GLU A 92 0.04 -14.58 -15.19
C GLU A 92 -1.28 -14.95 -14.50
N LEU A 93 -1.32 -14.81 -13.17
CA LEU A 93 -2.50 -15.08 -12.36
C LEU A 93 -3.45 -13.88 -12.46
N ALA A 94 -4.24 -13.86 -13.53
CA ALA A 94 -5.25 -12.86 -13.80
C ALA A 94 -6.66 -13.48 -13.83
N SER A 95 -7.67 -12.64 -14.08
CA SER A 95 -9.05 -13.09 -14.25
C SER A 95 -9.15 -14.14 -15.38
N GLY A 96 -9.90 -15.21 -15.13
CA GLY A 96 -10.12 -16.31 -16.09
C GLY A 96 -9.20 -17.51 -15.90
N VAL A 97 -8.16 -17.42 -15.08
CA VAL A 97 -7.32 -18.56 -14.71
C VAL A 97 -8.09 -19.50 -13.77
N VAL A 98 -8.01 -20.81 -14.01
CA VAL A 98 -8.65 -21.85 -13.17
C VAL A 98 -7.58 -22.57 -12.35
N ILE A 99 -7.82 -22.75 -11.06
CA ILE A 99 -6.91 -23.45 -10.14
C ILE A 99 -7.67 -24.59 -9.45
N SER A 100 -7.12 -25.82 -9.51
CA SER A 100 -7.68 -27.03 -8.86
C SER A 100 -6.65 -27.78 -8.02
#